data_AF-A0A358B7Z3-F1
#
_entry.id   AF-A0A358B7Z3-F1
#
_cell.length_a   1.000
_cell.length_b   1.000
_cell.length_c   1.000
_cell.angle_alpha   90.00
_cell.angle_beta   90.00
_cell.angle_gamma   90.00
#
_symmetry.space_group_name_H-M   'P 1'
#
loop_
_entity.id
_entity.type
_entity.pdbx_description
1 polymer ?
#
loop_
_entity_poly.entity_id
_entity_poly.type
_entity_poly.pdbx_seq_one_letter_code
_entity_poly.pdbx_strand_id
1 'polypeptide(L)'
;MKVLLQEHNPTHARKLLLAHLRSPVTILLDHEVLTNGADDDSAGSCTVKGEKSHELVVDVLSTDREKSMLVARLLKVESACELFKNNDVGVQTLQLSVHDQDSFFILCQCAALGLAVGVTVSVDVGITLRSFQYRATLLSIKDKSPLVQRLKDQVLAWTEDMFMARVPS
;
A
#
# COMPACT_ATOMS: atom_id res chain seq x y z
N MET A 1 3.05 16.58 13.45
CA MET A 1 3.02 15.33 14.25
C MET A 1 2.76 15.54 15.74
N LYS A 2 3.41 16.48 16.44
CA LYS A 2 3.14 16.72 17.88
C LYS A 2 1.66 16.96 18.23
N VAL A 3 0.91 17.63 17.35
CA VAL A 3 -0.53 17.91 17.53
C VAL A 3 -1.40 16.64 17.57
N LEU A 4 -1.01 15.56 16.86
CA LEU A 4 -1.72 14.27 16.90
C LEU A 4 -1.49 13.50 18.21
N LEU A 5 -0.38 13.77 18.89
CA LEU A 5 0.04 13.03 20.08
C LEU A 5 -0.55 13.61 21.37
N GLN A 6 -1.16 14.79 21.30
CA GLN A 6 -1.74 15.51 22.45
C GLN A 6 -3.27 15.49 22.47
N GLU A 7 -3.92 15.24 21.32
CA GLU A 7 -5.38 15.33 21.17
C GLU A 7 -6.03 13.93 21.23
N HIS A 8 -6.88 13.70 22.23
CA HIS A 8 -7.53 12.39 22.44
C HIS A 8 -8.67 12.09 21.46
N ASN A 9 -9.25 13.11 20.82
CA ASN A 9 -10.29 12.93 19.82
C ASN A 9 -9.67 12.82 18.41
N PRO A 10 -9.71 11.63 17.77
CA PRO A 10 -9.04 11.41 16.49
C PRO A 10 -9.61 12.25 15.35
N THR A 11 -10.90 12.60 15.40
CA THR A 11 -11.55 13.47 14.42
C THR A 11 -11.10 14.92 14.57
N HIS A 12 -10.95 15.38 15.82
CA HIS A 12 -10.45 16.72 16.11
C HIS A 12 -8.96 16.85 15.77
N ALA A 13 -8.16 15.84 16.12
CA ALA A 13 -6.74 15.77 15.77
C ALA A 13 -6.53 15.84 14.24
N ARG A 14 -7.37 15.16 13.45
CA ARG A 14 -7.36 15.24 11.99
C ARG A 14 -7.72 16.62 11.47
N LYS A 15 -8.76 17.26 12.01
CA LYS A 15 -9.14 18.64 11.66
C LYS A 15 -7.98 19.61 11.91
N LEU A 16 -7.36 19.55 13.09
CA LEU A 16 -6.21 20.39 13.44
C LEU A 16 -5.01 20.13 12.53
N LEU A 17 -4.78 18.88 12.12
CA LEU A 17 -3.69 18.55 11.22
C LEU A 17 -3.94 19.06 9.80
N LEU A 18 -5.16 18.93 9.28
CA LEU A 18 -5.56 19.48 7.98
C LEU A 18 -5.44 21.02 7.99
N ALA A 19 -5.80 21.67 9.10
CA ALA A 19 -5.60 23.10 9.30
C ALA A 19 -4.11 23.48 9.23
N HIS A 20 -3.27 22.73 9.95
CA HIS A 20 -1.84 22.98 10.07
C HIS A 20 -1.09 22.76 8.74
N LEU A 21 -1.53 21.78 7.94
CA LEU A 21 -0.98 21.48 6.61
C LEU A 21 -1.45 22.46 5.52
N ARG A 22 -2.15 23.54 5.90
CA ARG A 22 -2.69 24.57 4.98
C ARG A 22 -3.53 23.97 3.85
N SER A 23 -4.33 22.95 4.18
CA SER A 23 -5.40 22.51 3.28
C SER A 23 -6.33 23.70 2.97
N PRO A 24 -6.78 23.90 1.73
CA PRO A 24 -7.64 25.03 1.35
C PRO A 24 -9.03 25.03 2.01
N VAL A 25 -9.32 24.07 2.89
CA VAL A 25 -10.61 23.96 3.58
C VAL A 25 -10.67 24.90 4.79
N THR A 26 -11.64 25.82 4.73
CA THR A 26 -12.07 26.60 5.89
C THR A 26 -12.72 25.67 6.90
N ILE A 27 -12.06 25.44 8.03
CA ILE A 27 -12.62 24.69 9.15
C ILE A 27 -13.54 25.65 9.91
N LEU A 28 -14.83 25.60 9.61
CA LEU A 28 -15.85 26.25 10.45
C LEU A 28 -15.98 25.44 11.74
N LEU A 29 -15.72 26.11 12.85
CA LEU A 29 -15.80 25.57 14.21
C LEU A 29 -17.19 25.00 14.48
N ASP A 30 -17.17 23.86 15.16
CA ASP A 30 -18.25 23.20 15.88
C ASP A 30 -19.58 22.99 15.16
N HIS A 31 -19.76 21.73 14.76
CA HIS A 31 -20.98 21.09 14.28
C HIS A 31 -21.40 21.47 12.85
N GLU A 32 -21.52 20.43 12.02
CA GLU A 32 -22.05 20.46 10.65
C GLU A 32 -21.10 21.01 9.56
N VAL A 33 -20.33 20.10 8.96
CA VAL A 33 -19.90 20.27 7.57
C VAL A 33 -20.93 19.53 6.71
N LEU A 34 -21.94 20.26 6.24
CA LEU A 34 -22.76 19.82 5.11
C LEU A 34 -21.91 19.97 3.84
N THR A 35 -21.33 18.87 3.37
CA THR A 35 -20.91 18.77 1.97
C THR A 35 -21.88 17.86 1.26
N ASN A 36 -22.80 18.48 0.52
CA ASN A 36 -23.51 17.83 -0.59
C ASN A 36 -22.47 17.22 -1.54
N GLY A 37 -22.74 15.99 -2.00
CA GLY A 37 -21.93 15.33 -3.02
C GLY A 37 -21.02 14.26 -2.45
N ALA A 38 -21.51 13.02 -2.50
CA ALA A 38 -20.64 11.92 -2.86
C ALA A 38 -19.90 12.29 -4.16
N ASP A 39 -18.64 11.89 -4.26
CA ASP A 39 -17.74 11.94 -5.44
C ASP A 39 -16.75 13.10 -5.59
N ASP A 40 -16.72 14.08 -4.69
CA ASP A 40 -15.63 15.08 -4.70
C ASP A 40 -14.59 14.80 -3.60
N ASP A 41 -13.66 13.89 -3.90
CA ASP A 41 -12.45 13.57 -3.13
C ASP A 41 -11.47 14.77 -3.02
N SER A 42 -11.87 15.95 -3.49
CA SER A 42 -11.06 17.17 -3.64
C SER A 42 -11.25 18.19 -2.51
N ALA A 43 -12.38 18.15 -1.79
CA ALA A 43 -12.67 19.08 -0.70
C ALA A 43 -12.31 18.48 0.67
N GLY A 44 -11.08 18.75 1.15
CA GLY A 44 -10.65 18.37 2.50
C GLY A 44 -9.72 17.17 2.61
N SER A 45 -9.04 16.84 1.51
CA SER A 45 -7.94 15.89 1.49
C SER A 45 -6.59 16.62 1.47
N CYS A 46 -5.62 16.13 2.22
CA CYS A 46 -4.21 16.51 2.08
C CYS A 46 -3.38 15.24 1.91
N THR A 47 -2.45 15.22 0.97
CA THR A 47 -1.48 14.13 0.84
C THR A 47 -0.15 14.58 1.40
N VAL A 48 0.29 13.92 2.47
CA VAL A 48 1.65 14.06 2.98
C VAL A 48 2.54 13.10 2.20
N LYS A 49 3.44 13.66 1.39
CA LYS A 49 4.36 12.84 0.60
C LYS A 49 5.38 12.16 1.49
N GLY A 50 5.62 10.87 1.23
CA GLY A 50 6.67 10.10 1.89
C GLY A 50 8.04 10.52 1.40
N GLU A 51 8.86 11.09 2.28
CA GLU A 51 10.26 11.42 1.97
C GLU A 51 11.21 10.24 2.20
N LYS A 52 10.81 9.26 3.03
CA LYS A 52 11.61 8.10 3.40
C LYS A 52 11.16 6.86 2.64
N SER A 53 12.13 6.03 2.26
CA SER A 53 11.87 4.67 1.82
C SER A 53 11.59 3.77 3.00
N HIS A 54 10.71 2.79 2.80
CA HIS A 54 10.29 1.82 3.78
C HIS A 54 10.46 0.41 3.22
N GLU A 55 11.12 -0.44 3.98
CA GLU A 55 11.30 -1.85 3.66
C GLU A 55 10.21 -2.69 4.33
N LEU A 56 9.38 -3.32 3.51
CA LEU A 56 8.20 -4.06 3.93
C LEU A 56 8.23 -5.45 3.27
N VAL A 57 7.62 -6.43 3.93
CA VAL A 57 7.23 -7.70 3.26
C VAL A 57 5.73 -7.67 3.08
N VAL A 58 5.29 -7.92 1.85
CA VAL A 58 3.88 -7.84 1.48
C VAL A 58 3.42 -9.08 0.75
N ASP A 59 2.11 -9.31 0.80
CA ASP A 59 1.39 -10.33 0.05
C ASP A 59 0.47 -9.65 -0.95
N VAL A 60 0.57 -9.98 -2.24
CA VAL A 60 -0.20 -9.31 -3.28
C VAL A 60 -1.57 -9.97 -3.42
N LEU A 61 -2.62 -9.23 -3.08
CA LEU A 61 -4.00 -9.72 -3.05
C LEU A 61 -4.71 -9.56 -4.40
N SER A 62 -4.47 -8.45 -5.09
CA SER A 62 -5.10 -8.17 -6.38
C SER A 62 -4.23 -7.27 -7.24
N THR A 63 -4.43 -7.37 -8.56
CA THR A 63 -3.66 -6.60 -9.55
C THR A 63 -4.59 -5.87 -10.50
N ASP A 64 -4.26 -4.63 -10.83
CA ASP A 64 -4.94 -3.80 -11.82
C ASP A 64 -3.90 -3.35 -12.85
N ARG A 65 -3.91 -4.01 -14.01
CA ARG A 65 -2.95 -3.76 -15.09
C ARG A 65 -3.15 -2.42 -15.76
N GLU A 66 -4.39 -1.97 -15.91
CA GLU A 66 -4.69 -0.71 -16.61
C GLU A 66 -4.17 0.49 -15.83
N LYS A 67 -4.22 0.39 -14.50
CA LYS A 67 -3.74 1.45 -13.61
C LYS A 67 -2.31 1.24 -13.12
N SER A 68 -1.66 0.14 -13.50
CA SER A 68 -0.37 -0.29 -12.96
C SER A 68 -0.34 -0.28 -11.42
N MET A 69 -1.42 -0.76 -10.82
CA MET A 69 -1.62 -0.77 -9.37
C MET A 69 -1.81 -2.18 -8.84
N LEU A 70 -1.41 -2.39 -7.59
CA LEU A 70 -1.57 -3.63 -6.85
C LEU A 70 -2.20 -3.31 -5.49
N VAL A 71 -3.02 -4.21 -4.97
CA VAL A 71 -3.43 -4.17 -3.56
C VAL A 71 -2.62 -5.23 -2.84
N ALA A 72 -1.84 -4.81 -1.85
CA ALA A 72 -0.96 -5.70 -1.10
C ALA A 72 -1.27 -5.63 0.40
N ARG A 73 -1.25 -6.77 1.06
CA ARG A 73 -1.37 -6.88 2.52
C ARG A 73 0.01 -6.83 3.15
N LEU A 74 0.16 -6.02 4.20
CA LEU A 74 1.39 -5.94 4.96
C LEU A 74 1.59 -7.22 5.78
N LEU A 75 2.71 -7.93 5.58
CA LEU A 75 3.06 -9.14 6.34
C LEU A 75 4.19 -8.91 7.34
N LYS A 76 5.09 -7.96 7.07
CA LYS A 76 6.18 -7.63 7.97
C LYS A 76 6.69 -6.22 7.68
N VAL A 77 7.14 -5.56 8.73
CA VAL A 77 7.85 -4.28 8.67
C VAL A 77 9.31 -4.58 9.01
N GLU A 78 10.23 -4.46 8.04
CA GLU A 78 11.63 -4.87 8.25
C GLU A 78 12.49 -3.79 8.91
N SER A 79 12.16 -2.52 8.67
CA SER A 79 12.79 -1.34 9.28
C SER A 79 11.82 -0.67 10.25
N ALA A 80 12.32 0.07 11.25
CA ALA A 80 11.45 0.84 12.15
C ALA A 80 10.69 1.93 11.37
N CYS A 81 9.55 1.55 10.81
CA CYS A 81 8.68 2.43 10.05
C CYS A 81 7.79 3.17 11.04
N GLU A 82 7.92 4.49 11.12
CA GLU A 82 7.07 5.31 11.98
C GLU A 82 5.58 5.27 11.55
N LEU A 83 5.30 4.82 10.31
CA LEU A 83 3.95 4.75 9.75
C LEU A 83 3.20 3.46 10.10
N PHE A 84 3.91 2.35 10.30
CA PHE A 84 3.32 1.04 10.56
C PHE A 84 3.79 0.50 11.91
N LYS A 85 2.84 0.17 12.78
CA LYS A 85 3.06 -0.52 14.03
C LYS A 85 2.95 -2.03 13.82
N ASN A 86 3.47 -2.81 14.77
CA ASN A 86 3.35 -4.28 14.72
C ASN A 86 1.90 -4.77 14.62
N ASN A 87 0.94 -4.01 15.16
CA ASN A 87 -0.49 -4.36 15.09
C ASN A 87 -1.11 -4.17 13.70
N ASP A 88 -0.43 -3.49 12.77
CA ASP A 88 -0.91 -3.27 11.41
C ASP A 88 -0.59 -4.48 10.51
N VAL A 89 0.31 -5.37 10.94
CA VAL A 89 0.69 -6.59 10.21
C VAL A 89 -0.50 -7.54 10.10
N GLY A 90 -0.77 -8.02 8.89
CA GLY A 90 -1.87 -8.94 8.57
C GLY A 90 -3.24 -8.26 8.44
N VAL A 91 -3.35 -7.00 8.87
CA VAL A 91 -4.60 -6.22 8.86
C VAL A 91 -4.55 -5.12 7.80
N GLN A 92 -3.43 -4.40 7.70
CA GLN A 92 -3.31 -3.24 6.83
C GLN A 92 -3.09 -3.65 5.37
N THR A 93 -3.90 -3.06 4.48
CA THR A 93 -3.70 -3.12 3.04
C THR A 93 -3.12 -1.82 2.51
N LEU A 94 -2.27 -1.94 1.50
CA LEU A 94 -1.57 -0.87 0.82
C LEU A 94 -1.95 -0.89 -0.66
N GLN A 95 -2.28 0.27 -1.20
CA GLN A 95 -2.36 0.45 -2.65
C GLN A 95 -0.96 0.77 -3.15
N LEU A 96 -0.39 -0.12 -3.96
CA LEU A 96 0.96 -0.03 -4.46
C LEU A 96 0.95 0.35 -5.95
N SER A 97 1.41 1.55 -6.27
CA SER A 97 1.69 1.98 -7.63
C SER A 97 3.03 1.41 -8.09
N VAL A 98 3.07 0.80 -9.28
CA VAL A 98 4.28 0.22 -9.85
C VAL A 98 4.53 0.83 -11.21
N HIS A 99 5.64 1.54 -11.36
CA HIS A 99 5.93 2.27 -12.59
C HIS A 99 6.70 1.43 -13.63
N ASP A 100 7.39 0.37 -13.21
CA ASP A 100 8.16 -0.49 -14.09
C ASP A 100 7.42 -1.80 -14.43
N GLN A 101 7.31 -2.12 -15.72
CA GLN A 101 6.58 -3.29 -16.19
C GLN A 101 7.17 -4.61 -15.69
N ASP A 102 8.50 -4.68 -15.56
CA ASP A 102 9.19 -5.89 -15.10
C ASP A 102 8.82 -6.23 -13.65
N SER A 103 8.86 -5.27 -12.73
CA SER A 103 8.46 -5.51 -11.34
C SER A 103 6.97 -5.72 -11.22
N PHE A 104 6.15 -5.05 -12.04
CA PHE A 104 4.71 -5.33 -12.08
C PHE A 104 4.45 -6.79 -12.46
N PHE A 105 5.13 -7.30 -13.49
CA PHE A 105 5.01 -8.70 -13.92
C PHE A 105 5.47 -9.67 -12.83
N ILE A 106 6.61 -9.41 -12.19
CA ILE A 106 7.12 -10.24 -11.09
C ILE A 106 6.11 -10.28 -9.94
N LEU A 107 5.54 -9.14 -9.54
CA LEU A 107 4.55 -9.07 -8.48
C LEU A 107 3.25 -9.79 -8.84
N CYS A 108 2.83 -9.77 -10.12
CA CYS A 108 1.71 -10.58 -10.59
C CYS A 108 1.98 -12.09 -10.44
N GLN A 109 3.19 -12.54 -10.78
CA GLN A 109 3.57 -13.96 -10.61
C GLN A 109 3.61 -14.35 -9.14
N CYS A 110 4.14 -13.48 -8.27
CA CYS A 110 4.11 -13.71 -6.83
C CYS A 110 2.68 -13.80 -6.29
N ALA A 111 1.76 -12.96 -6.79
CA ALA A 111 0.35 -13.04 -6.44
C ALA A 111 -0.27 -14.39 -6.84
N ALA A 112 -0.02 -14.84 -8.07
CA ALA A 112 -0.53 -16.12 -8.59
C ALA A 112 -0.02 -17.34 -7.81
N LEU A 113 1.21 -17.25 -7.29
CA LEU A 113 1.88 -18.33 -6.56
C LEU A 113 1.73 -18.21 -5.03
N GLY A 114 1.04 -17.17 -4.54
CA GLY A 114 0.90 -16.91 -3.10
C GLY A 114 2.24 -16.65 -2.38
N LEU A 115 3.20 -16.04 -3.09
CA LEU A 115 4.52 -15.73 -2.56
C LEU A 115 4.57 -14.34 -1.95
N ALA A 116 5.00 -14.27 -0.69
CA ALA A 116 5.34 -13.01 -0.05
C ALA A 116 6.60 -12.39 -0.69
N VAL A 117 6.59 -11.07 -0.84
CA VAL A 117 7.66 -10.32 -1.52
C VAL A 117 8.16 -9.20 -0.62
N GLY A 118 9.49 -9.12 -0.47
CA GLY A 118 10.14 -7.96 0.13
C GLY A 118 10.17 -6.81 -0.86
N VAL A 119 9.67 -5.65 -0.45
CA VAL A 119 9.59 -4.44 -1.28
C VAL A 119 10.13 -3.24 -0.54
N THR A 120 10.78 -2.35 -1.28
CA THR A 120 11.11 -1.01 -0.82
C THR A 120 10.13 -0.04 -1.47
N VAL A 121 9.43 0.74 -0.65
CA VAL A 121 8.37 1.64 -1.10
C VAL A 121 8.54 3.04 -0.52
N SER A 122 8.06 4.05 -1.22
CA SER A 122 7.73 5.35 -0.60
C SER A 122 6.24 5.37 -0.29
N VAL A 123 5.84 5.83 0.89
CA VAL A 123 4.44 5.84 1.32
C VAL A 123 3.95 7.27 1.48
N ASP A 124 3.01 7.63 0.62
CA ASP A 124 2.22 8.84 0.74
C ASP A 124 0.99 8.57 1.62
N VAL A 125 0.74 9.47 2.57
CA VAL A 125 -0.42 9.38 3.45
C VAL A 125 -1.44 10.41 3.01
N GLY A 126 -2.51 9.92 2.38
CA GLY A 126 -3.72 10.69 2.13
C GLY A 126 -4.50 10.84 3.42
N ILE A 127 -4.74 12.07 3.83
CA ILE A 127 -5.49 12.42 5.04
C ILE A 127 -6.78 13.06 4.59
N THR A 128 -7.89 12.43 4.93
CA THR A 128 -9.22 13.03 4.76
C THR A 128 -9.81 13.31 6.15
N LEU A 129 -10.93 14.04 6.19
CA LEU A 129 -11.67 14.23 7.43
C LEU A 129 -12.13 12.90 8.05
N ARG A 130 -12.40 11.88 7.23
CA ARG A 130 -13.02 10.62 7.66
C ARG A 130 -12.02 9.47 7.84
N SER A 131 -10.91 9.47 7.11
CA SER A 131 -9.98 8.35 7.07
C SER A 131 -8.53 8.78 6.77
N PHE A 132 -7.62 7.82 7.00
CA PHE A 132 -6.28 7.84 6.44
C PHE A 132 -6.21 6.80 5.33
N GLN A 133 -5.56 7.15 4.22
CA GLN A 133 -5.29 6.25 3.12
C GLN A 133 -3.79 6.20 2.87
N TYR A 134 -3.22 5.01 2.89
CA TYR A 134 -1.82 4.78 2.59
C TYR A 134 -1.69 4.40 1.12
N ARG A 135 -1.03 5.25 0.33
CA ARG A 135 -0.68 4.98 -1.07
C ARG A 135 0.83 4.82 -1.14
N ALA A 136 1.27 3.64 -1.55
CA ALA A 136 2.67 3.31 -1.69
C ALA A 136 3.08 3.38 -3.16
N THR A 137 4.29 3.85 -3.42
CA THR A 137 4.95 3.77 -4.72
C THR A 137 6.11 2.80 -4.60
N LEU A 138 6.15 1.77 -5.46
CA LEU A 138 7.24 0.81 -5.49
C LEU A 138 8.52 1.50 -5.96
N LEU A 139 9.59 1.36 -5.17
CA LEU A 139 10.93 1.81 -5.51
C LEU A 139 11.78 0.64 -6.00
N SER A 140 11.72 -0.50 -5.32
CA SER A 140 12.43 -1.72 -5.72
C SER A 140 11.84 -2.97 -5.08
N ILE A 141 12.15 -4.12 -5.67
CA ILE A 141 11.90 -5.44 -5.09
C ILE A 141 13.21 -5.94 -4.46
N LYS A 142 13.14 -6.34 -3.20
CA LYS A 142 14.26 -6.94 -2.47
C LYS A 142 14.62 -8.29 -3.08
N ASP A 143 15.90 -8.53 -3.31
CA ASP A 143 16.42 -9.78 -3.88
C ASP A 143 15.73 -10.19 -5.19
N LYS A 144 15.48 -9.22 -6.09
CA LYS A 144 14.78 -9.42 -7.37
C LYS A 144 15.34 -10.59 -8.18
N SER A 145 16.66 -10.71 -8.34
CA SER A 145 17.26 -11.78 -9.17
C SER A 145 17.05 -13.19 -8.57
N PRO A 146 17.35 -13.43 -7.28
CA PRO A 146 16.97 -14.70 -6.62
C PRO A 146 15.48 -15.01 -6.69
N LEU A 147 14.62 -14.01 -6.52
CA LEU A 147 13.17 -14.18 -6.61
C LEU A 147 12.74 -14.65 -8.00
N VAL A 148 13.25 -14.01 -9.07
CA VAL A 148 12.97 -14.40 -10.44
C VAL A 148 13.41 -15.83 -10.72
N GLN A 149 14.56 -16.24 -10.19
CA GLN A 149 15.01 -17.63 -10.35
C GLN A 149 14.04 -18.60 -9.66
N ARG A 150 13.63 -18.32 -8.42
CA ARG A 150 12.64 -19.15 -7.70
C ARG A 150 11.31 -19.24 -8.44
N LEU A 151 10.85 -18.15 -9.03
CA LEU A 151 9.62 -18.13 -9.85
C LEU A 151 9.76 -19.04 -11.08
N LYS A 152 10.90 -18.98 -11.78
CA LYS A 152 11.17 -19.85 -12.93
C LYS A 152 11.18 -21.32 -12.52
N ASP A 153 11.88 -21.64 -11.43
CA ASP A 153 11.99 -23.02 -10.93
C ASP A 153 10.62 -23.59 -10.54
N GLN A 154 9.75 -22.79 -9.90
CA GLN A 154 8.38 -23.20 -9.56
C GLN A 154 7.49 -23.41 -10.77
N VAL A 155 7.55 -22.50 -11.76
CA VAL A 155 6.77 -22.65 -13.00
C VAL A 155 7.20 -23.92 -13.73
N LEU A 156 8.51 -24.20 -13.81
CA LEU A 156 9.04 -25.43 -14.42
C LEU A 156 8.51 -26.68 -13.72
N ALA A 157 8.62 -26.74 -12.38
CA ALA A 157 8.11 -27.86 -11.60
C ALA A 157 6.60 -28.10 -11.83
N TRP A 158 5.79 -27.03 -11.84
CA TRP A 158 4.36 -27.14 -12.13
C TRP A 158 4.06 -27.62 -13.55
N THR A 159 4.80 -27.14 -14.55
CA THR A 159 4.62 -27.64 -15.91
C THR A 159 4.96 -29.11 -16.02
N GLU A 160 6.05 -29.57 -15.41
CA GLU A 160 6.44 -30.99 -15.41
C GLU A 160 5.36 -31.87 -14.77
N ASP A 161 4.83 -31.47 -13.60
CA ASP A 161 3.73 -32.16 -12.93
C ASP A 161 2.47 -32.23 -13.80
N MET A 162 2.09 -31.14 -14.47
CA MET A 162 0.93 -31.10 -15.37
C MET A 162 1.09 -32.01 -16.60
N PHE A 163 2.30 -32.14 -17.14
CA PHE A 163 2.57 -33.03 -18.27
C PHE A 163 2.62 -34.50 -17.85
N MET A 164 3.20 -34.81 -16.69
CA MET A 164 3.24 -36.19 -16.16
C MET A 164 1.86 -36.69 -15.71
N ALA A 165 0.99 -35.82 -15.22
CA ALA A 165 -0.40 -36.17 -14.87
C ALA A 165 -1.30 -36.51 -16.08
N ARG A 166 -0.85 -36.24 -17.31
CA ARG A 166 -1.61 -36.47 -18.56
C ARG A 166 -1.20 -37.71 -19.34
N VAL A 167 -0.33 -38.56 -18.79
CA VAL A 167 -0.01 -39.87 -19.39
C VAL A 167 -0.87 -40.94 -18.71
N PRO A 168 -2.06 -41.29 -19.23
CA PRO A 168 -2.77 -42.46 -18.75
C PRO A 168 -1.97 -43.70 -19.13
N SER A 169 -1.65 -44.50 -18.13
CA SER A 169 -1.17 -45.89 -18.26
C SER A 169 -2.19 -46.78 -18.96
#